data_AF-A0A936ICA2-F1
#
_entry.id   AF-A0A936ICA2-F1
#
_cell.length_a   1.000
_cell.length_b   1.000
_cell.length_c   1.000
_cell.angle_alpha   90.00
_cell.angle_beta   90.00
_cell.angle_gamma   90.00
#
_symmetry.space_group_name_H-M   'P 1'
#
loop_
_entity.id
_entity.type
_entity.pdbx_description
1 polymer ?
#
loop_
_entity_poly.entity_id
_entity_poly.type
_entity_poly.pdbx_seq_one_letter_code
_entity_poly.pdbx_strand_id
1 'polypeptide(L)'
;MMKELQGKENNLRSEFQRLQKNAENMTRNEMENAQKRLAGMERELVERKEKLSEQFAGETAEFNEALHKKVIAFLKEYNSDGRYQYIFSVARDGNIFYWDPNKDITQDMIKGINELYK
;
A
#
# COMPACT_ATOMS: atom_id res chain seq x y z
N MET A 1 -7.56 2.68 8.12
CA MET A 1 -8.01 2.45 6.73
C MET A 1 -8.77 1.13 6.59
N MET A 2 -8.15 -0.04 6.84
CA MET A 2 -8.84 -1.35 6.72
C MET A 2 -10.08 -1.51 7.63
N LYS A 3 -10.01 -1.03 8.88
CA LYS A 3 -11.14 -1.09 9.83
C LYS A 3 -12.38 -0.29 9.36
N GLU A 4 -12.16 0.77 8.60
CA GLU A 4 -13.25 1.61 8.06
C GLU A 4 -13.95 0.93 6.89
N LEU A 5 -13.18 0.35 5.94
CA LEU A 5 -13.72 -0.45 4.84
C LEU A 5 -14.54 -1.64 5.36
N GLN A 6 -13.98 -2.36 6.33
CA GLN A 6 -14.66 -3.49 6.96
C GLN A 6 -15.97 -3.05 7.65
N GLY A 7 -15.99 -1.87 8.26
CA GLY A 7 -17.23 -1.28 8.81
C GLY A 7 -18.28 -1.00 7.74
N LYS A 8 -17.88 -0.41 6.60
CA LYS A 8 -18.78 -0.14 5.47
C LYS A 8 -19.31 -1.42 4.81
N GLU A 9 -18.47 -2.44 4.66
CA GLU A 9 -18.87 -3.76 4.15
C GLU A 9 -19.88 -4.44 5.08
N ASN A 10 -19.62 -4.41 6.39
CA ASN A 10 -20.54 -4.97 7.38
C ASN A 10 -21.89 -4.24 7.39
N ASN A 11 -21.87 -2.91 7.26
CA ASN A 11 -23.09 -2.11 7.19
C ASN A 11 -23.90 -2.44 5.93
N LEU A 12 -23.24 -2.51 4.76
CA LEU A 12 -23.89 -2.89 3.51
C LEU A 12 -24.51 -4.29 3.60
N ARG A 13 -23.77 -5.26 4.14
CA ARG A 13 -24.25 -6.64 4.34
C ARG A 13 -25.46 -6.68 5.29
N SER A 14 -25.43 -5.90 6.36
CA SER A 14 -26.52 -5.83 7.34
C SER A 14 -27.77 -5.17 6.74
N GLU A 15 -27.60 -4.11 5.94
CA GLU A 15 -28.68 -3.44 5.22
C GLU A 15 -29.36 -4.39 4.22
N PHE A 16 -28.55 -5.14 3.47
CA PHE A 16 -29.04 -6.15 2.53
C PHE A 16 -29.85 -7.23 3.23
N GLN A 17 -29.34 -7.78 4.34
CA GLN A 17 -30.05 -8.79 5.14
C GLN A 17 -31.36 -8.25 5.72
N ARG A 18 -31.36 -6.99 6.18
CA ARG A 18 -32.58 -6.33 6.70
C ARG A 18 -33.62 -6.17 5.60
N LEU A 19 -33.20 -5.71 4.42
CA LEU A 19 -34.09 -5.54 3.27
C LEU A 19 -34.68 -6.89 2.84
N GLN A 20 -33.88 -7.95 2.76
CA GLN A 20 -34.34 -9.28 2.41
C GLN A 20 -35.38 -9.82 3.40
N LYS A 21 -35.16 -9.63 4.71
CA LYS A 21 -36.10 -10.09 5.77
C LYS A 21 -37.41 -9.30 5.79
N ASN A 22 -37.35 -8.00 5.51
CA ASN A 22 -38.52 -7.13 5.62
C ASN A 22 -39.25 -6.92 4.28
N ALA A 23 -38.72 -7.45 3.17
CA ALA A 23 -39.24 -7.23 1.82
C ALA A 23 -40.74 -7.52 1.69
N GLU A 24 -41.23 -8.58 2.35
CA GLU A 24 -42.64 -9.01 2.31
C GLU A 24 -43.58 -8.03 3.03
N ASN A 25 -43.06 -7.22 3.96
CA ASN A 25 -43.83 -6.28 4.77
C ASN A 25 -43.70 -4.82 4.31
N MET A 26 -42.92 -4.56 3.26
CA MET A 26 -42.63 -3.20 2.77
C MET A 26 -43.59 -2.76 1.68
N THR A 27 -44.00 -1.49 1.72
CA THR A 27 -44.70 -0.86 0.60
C THR A 27 -43.75 -0.66 -0.59
N ARG A 28 -44.32 -0.47 -1.78
CA ARG A 28 -43.54 -0.20 -3.01
C ARG A 28 -42.60 1.00 -2.86
N ASN A 29 -43.08 2.10 -2.25
CA ASN A 29 -42.26 3.29 -2.05
C ASN A 29 -41.12 3.06 -1.06
N GLU A 30 -41.35 2.29 0.00
CA GLU A 30 -40.30 1.92 0.97
C GLU A 30 -39.25 1.02 0.32
N MET A 31 -39.68 0.07 -0.52
CA MET A 31 -38.78 -0.84 -1.24
C MET A 31 -37.90 -0.07 -2.24
N GLU A 32 -38.48 0.85 -3.02
CA GLU A 32 -37.72 1.69 -3.95
C GLU A 32 -36.69 2.57 -3.23
N ASN A 33 -37.07 3.17 -2.09
CA ASN A 33 -36.14 3.98 -1.29
C ASN A 33 -35.02 3.14 -0.67
N ALA A 34 -35.31 1.92 -0.21
CA ALA A 34 -34.29 1.01 0.32
C ALA A 34 -33.32 0.54 -0.76
N GLN A 35 -33.80 0.21 -1.97
CA GLN A 35 -32.94 -0.13 -3.10
C GLN A 35 -32.02 1.02 -3.51
N LYS A 36 -32.55 2.25 -3.58
CA LYS A 36 -31.74 3.45 -3.86
C LYS A 36 -30.65 3.67 -2.80
N ARG A 37 -30.99 3.46 -1.52
CA ARG A 37 -30.03 3.54 -0.42
C ARG A 37 -28.94 2.50 -0.56
N LEU A 38 -29.31 1.24 -0.82
CA LEU A 38 -28.36 0.14 -0.98
C LEU A 38 -27.39 0.41 -2.15
N ALA A 39 -27.91 0.81 -3.31
CA ALA A 39 -27.09 1.18 -4.47
C ALA A 39 -26.17 2.39 -4.18
N GLY A 40 -26.61 3.33 -3.32
CA GLY A 40 -25.76 4.42 -2.82
C GLY A 40 -24.59 3.90 -1.96
N MET A 41 -24.88 3.00 -1.02
CA MET A 41 -23.86 2.40 -0.14
C MET A 41 -22.86 1.55 -0.93
N GLU A 42 -23.31 0.83 -1.96
CA GLU A 42 -22.43 0.06 -2.86
C GLU A 42 -21.48 0.96 -3.63
N ARG A 43 -21.99 2.04 -4.24
CA ARG A 43 -21.15 3.01 -4.96
C ARG A 43 -20.13 3.66 -4.04
N GLU A 44 -20.56 4.11 -2.85
CA GLU A 44 -19.65 4.73 -1.88
C GLU A 44 -18.56 3.76 -1.41
N LEU A 45 -18.89 2.47 -1.27
CA LEU A 45 -17.91 1.45 -0.91
C LEU A 45 -16.87 1.25 -2.03
N VAL A 46 -17.30 1.18 -3.29
CA VAL A 46 -16.39 1.04 -4.45
C VAL A 46 -15.47 2.26 -4.56
N GLU A 47 -16.04 3.47 -4.58
CA GLU A 47 -15.26 4.72 -4.63
C GLU A 47 -14.24 4.80 -3.48
N ARG A 48 -14.64 4.37 -2.27
CA ARG A 48 -13.74 4.36 -1.12
C ARG A 48 -12.61 3.35 -1.27
N LYS A 49 -12.88 2.16 -1.85
CA LYS A 49 -11.84 1.15 -2.11
C LYS A 49 -10.81 1.66 -3.13
N GLU A 50 -11.29 2.25 -4.22
CA GLU A 50 -10.43 2.83 -5.27
C GLU A 50 -9.54 3.93 -4.69
N LYS A 51 -10.13 4.91 -4.00
CA LYS A 51 -9.37 6.00 -3.37
C LYS A 51 -8.32 5.51 -2.38
N LEU A 52 -8.66 4.51 -1.56
CA LEU A 52 -7.70 3.94 -0.60
C LEU A 52 -6.57 3.19 -1.31
N SER A 53 -6.86 2.51 -2.42
CA SER A 53 -5.84 1.86 -3.24
C SER A 53 -4.88 2.88 -3.85
N GLU A 54 -5.40 3.99 -4.38
CA GLU A 54 -4.59 5.08 -4.92
C GLU A 54 -3.73 5.75 -3.84
N GLN A 55 -4.31 6.04 -2.67
CA GLN A 55 -3.59 6.61 -1.53
C GLN A 55 -2.45 5.69 -1.07
N PHE A 56 -2.74 4.39 -0.92
CA PHE A 56 -1.73 3.41 -0.53
C PHE A 56 -0.59 3.29 -1.56
N ALA A 57 -0.93 3.29 -2.85
CA ALA A 57 0.06 3.29 -3.93
C ALA A 57 0.94 4.56 -3.88
N GLY A 58 0.33 5.72 -3.64
CA GLY A 58 1.04 7.00 -3.46
C GLY A 58 1.98 6.99 -2.25
N GLU A 59 1.49 6.58 -1.07
CA GLU A 59 2.30 6.45 0.15
C GLU A 59 3.46 5.47 -0.04
N THR A 60 3.21 4.35 -0.72
CA THR A 60 4.27 3.36 -1.03
C THR A 60 5.32 3.95 -1.96
N ALA A 61 4.92 4.70 -2.99
CA ALA A 61 5.84 5.36 -3.90
C ALA A 61 6.68 6.43 -3.19
N GLU A 62 6.06 7.26 -2.36
CA GLU A 62 6.75 8.29 -1.57
C GLU A 62 7.73 7.67 -0.56
N PHE A 63 7.31 6.61 0.15
CA PHE A 63 8.16 5.86 1.05
C PHE A 63 9.38 5.27 0.33
N ASN A 64 9.16 4.63 -0.82
CA ASN A 64 10.24 4.05 -1.62
C ASN A 64 11.22 5.11 -2.14
N GLU A 65 10.72 6.26 -2.58
CA GLU A 65 11.56 7.39 -3.02
C GLU A 65 12.39 7.95 -1.86
N ALA A 66 11.78 8.15 -0.69
CA ALA A 66 12.48 8.61 0.50
C ALA A 66 13.55 7.60 0.96
N LEU A 67 13.22 6.30 0.94
CA LEU A 67 14.16 5.23 1.24
C LEU A 67 15.33 5.22 0.25
N HIS A 68 15.06 5.33 -1.05
CA HIS A 68 16.07 5.36 -2.09
C HIS A 68 17.04 6.54 -1.91
N LYS A 69 16.52 7.73 -1.59
CA LYS A 69 17.34 8.92 -1.27
C LYS A 69 18.25 8.69 -0.07
N LYS A 70 17.73 8.09 1.01
CA LYS A 70 18.52 7.77 2.20
C LYS A 70 19.64 6.78 1.89
N VAL A 71 19.35 5.74 1.12
CA VAL A 71 20.35 4.76 0.68
C VAL A 71 21.44 5.44 -0.16
N ILE A 72 21.08 6.26 -1.16
CA ILE A 72 22.07 6.97 -1.99
C ILE A 72 22.93 7.91 -1.14
N ALA A 73 22.31 8.67 -0.24
CA ALA A 73 23.04 9.60 0.63
C ALA A 73 24.05 8.84 1.50
N PHE A 74 23.64 7.74 2.12
CA PHE A 74 24.53 6.87 2.88
C PHE A 74 25.67 6.33 2.01
N LEU A 75 25.38 5.78 0.82
CA LEU A 75 26.41 5.18 -0.04
C LEU A 75 27.44 6.20 -0.54
N LYS A 76 27.04 7.45 -0.76
CA LYS A 76 27.97 8.55 -1.10
C LYS A 76 28.96 8.83 0.04
N GLU A 77 28.47 8.88 1.28
CA GLU A 77 29.31 9.08 2.45
C GLU A 77 30.19 7.86 2.72
N TYR A 78 29.59 6.67 2.68
CA TYR A 78 30.27 5.40 2.88
C TYR A 78 31.42 5.26 1.88
N ASN A 79 31.26 5.64 0.61
CA ASN A 79 32.28 5.55 -0.44
C ASN A 79 33.08 6.85 -0.67
N SER A 80 33.19 7.73 0.33
CA SER A 80 33.92 9.01 0.21
C SER A 80 35.43 8.85 -0.04
N ASP A 81 36.01 7.71 0.31
CA ASP A 81 37.39 7.33 0.02
C ASP A 81 37.61 6.83 -1.43
N GLY A 82 36.53 6.68 -2.21
CA GLY A 82 36.57 6.22 -3.59
C GLY A 82 36.91 4.73 -3.76
N ARG A 83 36.76 3.91 -2.72
CA ARG A 83 37.11 2.47 -2.78
C ARG A 83 36.23 1.66 -3.74
N TYR A 84 35.03 2.15 -4.06
CA TYR A 84 34.15 1.61 -5.08
C TYR A 84 34.00 2.58 -6.24
N GLN A 85 34.24 2.12 -7.47
CA GLN A 85 33.94 2.90 -8.67
C GLN A 85 32.44 2.89 -9.00
N TYR A 86 31.77 1.78 -8.69
CA TYR A 86 30.34 1.58 -8.92
C TYR A 86 29.75 0.76 -7.78
N ILE A 87 28.52 1.08 -7.40
CA ILE A 87 27.70 0.31 -6.46
C ILE A 87 26.36 0.05 -7.15
N PHE A 88 25.98 -1.21 -7.25
CA PHE A 88 24.78 -1.62 -7.97
C PHE A 88 23.73 -2.18 -7.01
N SER A 89 22.46 -1.87 -7.29
CA SER A 89 21.33 -2.59 -6.69
C SER A 89 21.13 -3.89 -7.46
N VAL A 90 21.32 -5.02 -6.78
CA VAL A 90 21.11 -6.35 -7.36
C VAL A 90 19.70 -6.81 -6.99
N ALA A 91 18.83 -6.91 -7.99
CA ALA A 91 17.50 -7.49 -7.87
C ALA A 91 17.44 -8.83 -8.61
N ARG A 92 16.59 -9.76 -8.14
CA ARG A 92 16.40 -11.08 -8.78
C ARG A 92 16.01 -10.95 -10.25
N ASP A 93 15.16 -9.98 -10.58
CA ASP A 93 14.69 -9.72 -11.95
C ASP A 93 15.46 -8.57 -12.63
N GLY A 94 16.68 -8.28 -12.14
CA GLY A 94 17.54 -7.23 -12.67
C GLY A 94 18.47 -7.70 -13.80
N ASN A 95 19.30 -6.77 -14.29
CA ASN A 95 20.24 -7.03 -15.39
C ASN A 95 21.62 -7.54 -14.92
N ILE A 96 21.80 -7.80 -13.63
CA ILE A 96 23.04 -8.32 -13.05
C ILE A 96 22.83 -9.81 -12.77
N PHE A 97 23.37 -10.64 -13.67
CA PHE A 97 23.24 -12.10 -13.58
C PHE A 97 24.24 -12.74 -12.61
N TYR A 98 25.40 -12.10 -12.41
CA TYR A 98 26.46 -12.59 -11.55
C TYR A 98 27.21 -11.42 -10.91
N TRP A 99 27.60 -11.60 -9.65
CA TRP A 99 28.52 -10.74 -8.92
C TRP A 99 29.39 -11.60 -8.01
N ASP A 100 30.57 -11.10 -7.66
CA ASP A 100 31.41 -11.72 -6.64
C ASP A 100 30.78 -11.49 -5.25
N PRO A 101 30.38 -12.54 -4.50
CA PRO A 101 29.81 -12.39 -3.17
C PRO A 101 30.72 -11.68 -2.18
N ASN A 102 32.05 -11.70 -2.40
CA ASN A 102 33.01 -10.98 -1.55
C ASN A 102 32.94 -9.45 -1.74
N LYS A 103 32.19 -8.97 -2.73
CA LYS A 103 31.92 -7.54 -2.99
C LYS A 103 30.53 -7.12 -2.54
N ASP A 104 29.78 -8.02 -1.89
CA ASP A 104 28.46 -7.71 -1.33
C ASP A 104 28.61 -6.87 -0.05
N ILE A 105 28.22 -5.60 -0.16
CA ILE A 105 28.25 -4.63 0.96
C ILE A 105 26.89 -4.49 1.66
N THR A 106 25.90 -5.34 1.35
CA THR A 106 24.52 -5.18 1.82
C THR A 106 24.44 -5.15 3.35
N GLN A 107 25.18 -6.04 4.03
CA GLN A 107 25.18 -6.10 5.49
C GLN A 107 25.82 -4.87 6.13
N ASP A 108 26.91 -4.38 5.55
CA ASP A 108 27.59 -3.16 6.02
C ASP A 108 26.69 -1.93 5.85
N MET A 109 26.00 -1.85 4.70
CA MET A 109 25.02 -0.82 4.43
C MET A 109 23.85 -0.86 5.43
N ILE A 110 23.27 -2.04 5.69
CA ILE A 110 22.17 -2.20 6.66
C ILE A 110 22.62 -1.73 8.05
N LYS A 111 23.81 -2.14 8.50
CA LYS A 111 24.35 -1.71 9.80
C LYS A 111 24.54 -0.20 9.85
N GLY A 112 25.21 0.38 8.86
CA GLY A 112 25.49 1.82 8.83
C GLY A 112 24.22 2.67 8.77
N ILE A 113 23.22 2.28 7.98
CA ILE A 113 21.93 2.99 7.94
C ILE A 113 21.22 2.88 9.30
N ASN A 114 21.15 1.69 9.90
CA ASN A 114 20.50 1.51 11.20
C ASN A 114 21.19 2.29 12.33
N GLU A 115 22.51 2.47 12.27
CA GLU A 115 23.26 3.27 13.24
C GLU A 115 22.99 4.78 13.08
N LEU A 116 22.82 5.27 11.84
CA LEU A 116 22.54 6.68 11.56
C LEU A 116 21.12 7.13 11.91
N TYR A 117 20.15 6.21 11.88
CA TYR A 117 18.72 6.51 12.07
C TYR A 117 18.11 5.85 13.32
N LYS A 118 18.95 5.55 14.32
CA LYS A 118 18.52 5.02 15.62
C LYS A 118 17.67 6.01 16.43
#